data_AF-A0A2E9XZ92-F1
#
_entry.id   AF-A0A2E9XZ92-F1
#
_cell.length_a   1.000
_cell.length_b   1.000
_cell.length_c   1.000
_cell.angle_alpha   90.00
_cell.angle_beta   90.00
_cell.angle_gamma   90.00
#
_symmetry.space_group_name_H-M   'P 1'
#
loop_
_entity.id
_entity.type
_entity.pdbx_description
1 polymer ?
#
loop_
_entity_poly.entity_id
_entity_poly.type
_entity_poly.pdbx_seq_one_letter_code
_entity_poly.pdbx_strand_id
1 'polypeptide(L)'
;MEPEQPRAEIDGLLEELLEHYDLRFRSAHNRARSDVGPSLMGCIRSFDHYTFNYVREAVGNCLRDASLMLLEYAGERNIEPVRLIEAAHAFLGQHFQGIKDYLHDGINQPPAREYGMRPSRESLAEVSRYLDERLAGAMTSLGRGRLDERLRPKISFLGPVLRRLGGGHRVAMYIVAALLI
;
A
#
# COMPACT_ATOMS: atom_id res chain seq x y z
N MET A 1 -17.15 20.08 19.74
CA MET A 1 -15.69 20.09 19.82
C MET A 1 -15.35 19.00 20.82
N GLU A 2 -14.81 17.83 20.45
CA GLU A 2 -13.64 17.58 19.60
C GLU A 2 -13.77 16.28 18.77
N PRO A 3 -13.57 16.33 17.44
CA PRO A 3 -13.20 15.18 16.62
C PRO A 3 -11.76 15.25 16.08
N GLU A 4 -11.00 16.30 16.37
CA GLU A 4 -9.67 16.52 15.76
C GLU A 4 -8.58 15.60 16.32
N GLN A 5 -8.64 15.25 17.61
CA GLN A 5 -7.66 14.38 18.26
C GLN A 5 -7.59 12.96 17.67
N PRO A 6 -8.70 12.21 17.51
CA PRO A 6 -8.64 10.87 16.93
C PRO A 6 -8.24 10.89 15.45
N ARG A 7 -8.51 11.97 14.71
CA ARG A 7 -8.07 12.12 13.33
C ARG A 7 -6.56 12.33 13.23
N ALA A 8 -6.00 13.25 14.03
CA ALA A 8 -4.57 13.51 14.04
C ALA A 8 -3.76 12.28 14.48
N GLU A 9 -4.26 11.49 15.43
CA GLU A 9 -3.61 10.24 15.85
C GLU A 9 -3.62 9.18 14.73
N ILE A 10 -4.75 9.03 14.02
CA ILE A 10 -4.87 8.11 12.88
C ILE A 10 -3.94 8.55 11.74
N ASP A 11 -3.93 9.84 11.42
CA ASP A 11 -3.11 10.39 10.35
C ASP A 11 -1.62 10.16 10.65
N GLY A 12 -1.17 10.39 11.90
CA GLY A 12 0.22 10.13 12.30
C GLY A 12 0.60 8.63 12.26
N LEU A 13 -0.29 7.74 12.70
CA LEU A 13 -0.07 6.28 12.61
C LEU A 13 0.04 5.81 11.16
N LEU A 14 -0.83 6.32 10.29
CA LEU A 14 -0.79 5.99 8.87
C LEU A 14 0.42 6.64 8.18
N GLU A 15 0.82 7.84 8.54
CA GLU A 15 2.01 8.51 7.99
C GLU A 15 3.27 7.68 8.22
N GLU A 16 3.53 7.27 9.47
CA GLU A 16 4.70 6.44 9.80
C GLU A 16 4.69 5.11 9.02
N LEU A 17 3.52 4.48 8.87
CA LEU A 17 3.37 3.28 8.06
C LEU A 17 3.69 3.55 6.57
N LEU A 18 3.15 4.63 6.01
CA LEU A 18 3.23 4.91 4.58
C LEU A 18 4.60 5.40 4.12
N GLU A 19 5.37 6.08 4.97
CA GLU A 19 6.77 6.43 4.66
C GLU A 19 7.61 5.19 4.30
N HIS A 20 7.40 4.09 5.02
CA HIS A 20 8.07 2.81 4.75
C HIS A 20 7.62 2.20 3.41
N TYR A 21 6.34 2.36 3.06
CA TYR A 21 5.78 1.83 1.81
C TYR A 21 6.14 2.68 0.59
N ASP A 22 6.27 3.99 0.73
CA ASP A 22 6.70 4.89 -0.35
C ASP A 22 8.12 4.56 -0.81
N LEU A 23 9.03 4.33 0.14
CA LEU A 23 10.40 3.92 -0.16
C LEU A 23 10.44 2.58 -0.91
N ARG A 24 9.63 1.61 -0.48
CA ARG A 24 9.51 0.31 -1.14
C ARG A 24 8.91 0.40 -2.52
N PHE A 25 7.85 1.20 -2.67
CA PHE A 25 7.18 1.41 -3.94
C PHE A 25 8.14 2.02 -4.97
N ARG A 26 8.84 3.09 -4.59
CA ARG A 26 9.83 3.75 -5.46
C ARG A 26 11.00 2.82 -5.78
N SER A 27 11.50 2.07 -4.78
CA SER A 27 12.58 1.09 -4.99
C SER A 27 12.17 -0.04 -5.93
N ALA A 28 10.96 -0.60 -5.75
CA ALA A 28 10.41 -1.64 -6.62
C ALA A 28 10.18 -1.13 -8.06
N HIS A 29 9.64 0.09 -8.21
CA HIS A 29 9.47 0.71 -9.51
C HIS A 29 10.80 0.97 -10.22
N ASN A 30 11.82 1.43 -9.48
CA ASN A 30 13.16 1.64 -10.02
C ASN A 30 13.86 0.32 -10.38
N ARG A 31 13.67 -0.74 -9.59
CA ARG A 31 14.16 -2.08 -9.91
C ARG A 31 13.49 -2.62 -11.18
N ALA A 32 12.17 -2.49 -11.29
CA ALA A 32 11.44 -2.86 -12.51
C ALA A 32 12.02 -2.13 -13.74
N ARG A 33 12.33 -0.83 -13.63
CA ARG A 33 12.98 -0.06 -14.71
C ARG A 33 14.39 -0.57 -15.06
N SER A 34 15.15 -1.02 -14.06
CA SER A 34 16.48 -1.60 -14.26
C SER A 34 16.43 -2.99 -14.91
N ASP A 35 15.50 -3.83 -14.46
CA ASP A 35 15.34 -5.22 -14.92
C ASP A 35 14.78 -5.30 -16.34
N VAL A 36 14.00 -4.28 -16.77
CA VAL A 36 13.51 -4.18 -18.15
C VAL A 36 14.59 -3.58 -19.09
N GLY A 37 15.87 -3.53 -18.70
CA GLY A 37 16.99 -3.26 -19.60
C GLY A 37 16.89 -4.06 -20.92
N PRO A 38 17.58 -3.64 -22.01
CA PRO A 38 17.22 -3.95 -23.40
C PRO A 38 17.13 -5.46 -23.67
N SER A 39 15.98 -6.07 -23.42
CA SER A 39 15.73 -7.46 -23.75
C SER A 39 15.42 -7.52 -25.24
N LEU A 40 16.27 -8.20 -26.01
CA LEU A 40 16.25 -8.34 -27.47
C LEU A 40 14.95 -8.92 -28.09
N MET A 41 13.86 -9.12 -27.34
CA MET A 41 12.59 -9.61 -27.86
C MET A 41 11.38 -9.02 -27.08
N GLY A 42 10.65 -8.06 -27.67
CA GLY A 42 9.24 -7.81 -27.34
C GLY A 42 8.87 -6.78 -26.24
N CYS A 43 9.67 -5.73 -26.06
CA CYS A 43 9.78 -4.79 -24.93
C CYS A 43 8.55 -3.98 -24.42
N ILE A 44 7.31 -4.20 -24.86
CA ILE A 44 6.16 -3.38 -24.40
C ILE A 44 5.35 -4.09 -23.31
N ARG A 45 5.10 -5.40 -23.46
CA ARG A 45 4.26 -6.15 -22.50
C ARG A 45 4.94 -6.43 -21.15
N SER A 46 6.28 -6.40 -21.12
CA SER A 46 7.04 -6.67 -19.89
C SER A 46 6.93 -5.50 -18.90
N PHE A 47 7.10 -4.26 -19.34
CA PHE A 47 7.09 -3.09 -18.46
C PHE A 47 5.72 -2.87 -17.79
N ASP A 48 4.63 -3.02 -18.56
CA ASP A 48 3.25 -2.96 -18.06
C ASP A 48 2.99 -4.06 -17.03
N HIS A 49 3.41 -5.29 -17.32
CA HIS A 49 3.22 -6.43 -16.44
C HIS A 49 4.00 -6.30 -15.12
N TYR A 50 5.25 -5.82 -15.18
CA TYR A 50 6.07 -5.60 -13.99
C TYR A 50 5.52 -4.45 -13.15
N THR A 51 5.23 -3.30 -13.75
CA THR A 51 4.64 -2.15 -13.04
C THR A 51 3.34 -2.53 -12.35
N PHE A 52 2.46 -3.25 -13.06
CA PHE A 52 1.21 -3.73 -12.48
C PHE A 52 1.44 -4.68 -11.29
N ASN A 53 2.31 -5.69 -11.42
CA ASN A 53 2.56 -6.66 -10.35
C ASN A 53 3.19 -6.02 -9.10
N TYR A 54 4.14 -5.10 -9.27
CA TYR A 54 4.77 -4.41 -8.14
C TYR A 54 3.81 -3.47 -7.41
N VAL A 55 3.02 -2.69 -8.15
CA VAL A 55 1.98 -1.84 -7.55
C VAL A 55 0.99 -2.70 -6.78
N ARG A 56 0.58 -3.83 -7.37
CA ARG A 56 -0.38 -4.76 -6.78
C ARG A 56 0.10 -5.33 -5.43
N GLU A 57 1.36 -5.74 -5.36
CA GLU A 57 1.94 -6.31 -4.14
C GLU A 57 2.15 -5.24 -3.06
N ALA A 58 2.73 -4.10 -3.42
CA ALA A 58 2.97 -2.99 -2.49
C ALA A 58 1.66 -2.49 -1.86
N VAL A 59 0.63 -2.28 -2.69
CA VAL A 59 -0.69 -1.80 -2.27
C VAL A 59 -1.40 -2.83 -1.40
N GLY A 60 -1.31 -4.12 -1.76
CA GLY A 60 -1.90 -5.19 -0.96
C GLY A 60 -1.30 -5.25 0.46
N ASN A 61 0.02 -5.12 0.57
CA ASN A 61 0.71 -5.10 1.86
C ASN A 61 0.39 -3.82 2.66
N CYS A 62 0.41 -2.66 2.00
CA CYS A 62 0.05 -1.37 2.59
C CYS A 62 -1.37 -1.39 3.18
N LEU A 63 -2.38 -1.78 2.40
CA LEU A 63 -3.76 -1.82 2.86
C LEU A 63 -3.97 -2.85 3.97
N ARG A 64 -3.27 -3.98 3.90
CA ARG A 64 -3.33 -5.00 4.95
C ARG A 64 -2.86 -4.42 6.27
N ASP A 65 -1.67 -3.85 6.29
CA ASP A 65 -1.03 -3.39 7.51
C ASP A 65 -1.77 -2.17 8.08
N ALA A 66 -2.22 -1.25 7.22
CA ALA A 66 -3.09 -0.13 7.62
C ALA A 66 -4.41 -0.62 8.23
N SER A 67 -5.04 -1.61 7.61
CA SER A 67 -6.31 -2.17 8.12
C SER A 67 -6.13 -2.89 9.45
N LEU A 68 -5.02 -3.62 9.64
CA LEU A 68 -4.72 -4.28 10.91
C LEU A 68 -4.47 -3.26 12.01
N MET A 69 -3.67 -2.22 11.73
CA MET A 69 -3.35 -1.13 12.64
C MET A 69 -4.62 -0.38 13.07
N LEU A 70 -5.51 -0.05 12.12
CA LEU A 70 -6.77 0.63 12.42
C LEU A 70 -7.74 -0.22 13.25
N LEU A 71 -7.80 -1.54 12.99
CA LEU A 71 -8.61 -2.46 13.79
C LEU A 71 -8.07 -2.62 15.22
N GLU A 72 -6.76 -2.62 15.38
CA GLU A 72 -6.10 -2.65 16.70
C GLU A 72 -6.39 -1.35 17.46
N TYR A 73 -6.18 -0.19 16.84
CA TYR A 73 -6.52 1.12 17.41
C TYR A 73 -7.99 1.21 17.83
N ALA A 74 -8.91 0.71 16.97
CA ALA A 74 -10.33 0.63 17.30
C ALA A 74 -10.58 -0.21 18.57
N GLY A 75 -9.91 -1.35 18.70
CA GLY A 75 -10.00 -2.23 19.87
C GLY A 75 -9.44 -1.58 21.14
N GLU A 76 -8.25 -0.98 21.07
CA GLU A 76 -7.58 -0.34 22.20
C GLU A 76 -8.35 0.87 22.73
N ARG A 77 -8.92 1.66 21.82
CA ARG A 77 -9.69 2.87 22.17
C ARG A 77 -11.18 2.59 22.39
N ASN A 78 -11.63 1.35 22.23
CA ASN A 78 -13.04 0.94 22.26
C ASN A 78 -13.93 1.79 21.32
N ILE A 79 -13.43 2.02 20.11
CA ILE A 79 -14.10 2.78 19.05
C ILE A 79 -14.64 1.79 18.01
N GLU A 80 -15.82 2.05 17.46
CA GLU A 80 -16.34 1.26 16.35
C GLU A 80 -15.51 1.50 15.07
N PRO A 81 -14.99 0.45 14.41
CA PRO A 81 -14.15 0.58 13.21
C PRO A 81 -14.76 1.43 12.09
N VAL A 82 -16.09 1.45 11.97
CA VAL A 82 -16.82 2.29 10.99
C VAL A 82 -16.51 3.79 11.14
N ARG A 83 -16.22 4.24 12.36
CA ARG A 83 -15.89 5.65 12.65
C ARG A 83 -14.50 6.05 12.15
N LEU A 84 -13.65 5.08 11.82
CA LEU A 84 -12.31 5.31 11.29
C LEU A 84 -12.28 5.44 9.77
N ILE A 85 -13.35 5.01 9.08
CA ILE A 85 -13.38 4.91 7.61
C ILE A 85 -13.11 6.26 6.96
N GLU A 86 -13.74 7.33 7.42
CA GLU A 86 -13.63 8.63 6.77
C GLU A 86 -12.19 9.16 6.79
N ALA A 87 -11.55 9.13 7.97
CA ALA A 87 -10.15 9.53 8.13
C ALA A 87 -9.21 8.61 7.35
N ALA A 88 -9.35 7.30 7.49
CA ALA A 88 -8.52 6.33 6.79
C ALA A 88 -8.65 6.42 5.27
N HIS A 89 -9.87 6.62 4.75
CA HIS A 89 -10.12 6.78 3.32
C HIS A 89 -9.54 8.08 2.79
N ALA A 90 -9.66 9.19 3.53
CA ALA A 90 -9.07 10.47 3.14
C ALA A 90 -7.54 10.34 3.04
N PHE A 91 -6.90 9.78 4.06
CA PHE A 91 -5.44 9.66 4.13
C PHE A 91 -4.89 8.67 3.08
N LEU A 92 -5.40 7.44 3.06
CA LEU A 92 -4.96 6.41 2.10
C LEU A 92 -5.32 6.80 0.66
N GLY A 93 -6.44 7.50 0.46
CA GLY A 93 -6.84 8.04 -0.84
C GLY A 93 -5.85 9.07 -1.36
N GLN A 94 -5.39 10.00 -0.52
CA GLN A 94 -4.35 10.96 -0.88
C GLN A 94 -3.04 10.27 -1.24
N HIS A 95 -2.61 9.30 -0.44
CA HIS A 95 -1.40 8.53 -0.72
C HIS A 95 -1.50 7.77 -2.06
N PHE A 96 -2.63 7.12 -2.33
CA PHE A 96 -2.85 6.40 -3.60
C PHE A 96 -2.95 7.35 -4.78
N GLN A 97 -3.47 8.56 -4.58
CA GLN A 97 -3.42 9.59 -5.62
C GLN A 97 -1.98 9.98 -5.93
N GLY A 98 -1.12 10.16 -4.91
CA GLY A 98 0.31 10.39 -5.11
C GLY A 98 1.02 9.27 -5.89
N ILE A 99 0.65 8.01 -5.64
CA ILE A 99 1.13 6.86 -6.42
C ILE A 99 0.69 6.96 -7.89
N LYS A 100 -0.58 7.27 -8.15
CA LYS A 100 -1.12 7.44 -9.52
C LYS A 100 -0.39 8.55 -10.26
N ASP A 101 -0.20 9.70 -9.60
CA ASP A 101 0.48 10.86 -10.17
C ASP A 101 1.93 10.52 -10.49
N TYR A 102 2.64 9.85 -9.56
CA TYR A 102 4.01 9.38 -9.79
C TYR A 102 4.11 8.43 -10.98
N LEU A 103 3.19 7.47 -11.11
CA LEU A 103 3.16 6.54 -12.24
C LEU A 103 2.89 7.28 -13.55
N HIS A 104 2.02 8.28 -13.53
CA HIS A 104 1.71 9.13 -14.69
C HIS A 104 2.91 9.99 -15.12
N ASP A 105 3.64 10.56 -14.16
CA ASP A 105 4.83 11.36 -14.43
C ASP A 105 6.00 10.49 -14.91
N GLY A 106 6.12 9.29 -14.35
CA GLY A 106 7.16 8.31 -14.67
C GLY A 106 7.19 7.87 -16.14
N ILE A 107 6.06 7.97 -16.86
CA ILE A 107 5.95 7.63 -18.30
C ILE A 107 6.91 8.45 -19.16
N ASN A 108 7.18 9.70 -18.74
CA ASN A 108 7.97 10.65 -19.53
C ASN A 108 9.45 10.70 -19.13
N GLN A 109 9.86 9.93 -18.11
CA GLN A 109 11.22 9.96 -17.56
C GLN A 109 12.13 8.87 -18.18
N PRO A 110 13.45 9.10 -18.34
CA PRO A 110 14.42 8.07 -18.74
C PRO A 110 14.54 6.95 -17.69
N PRO A 111 14.48 5.63 -18.02
CA PRO A 111 14.67 5.02 -19.34
C PRO A 111 13.37 4.77 -20.13
N ALA A 112 12.19 5.00 -19.57
CA ALA A 112 10.92 4.74 -20.26
C ALA A 112 10.79 5.50 -21.59
N ARG A 113 11.26 6.76 -21.61
CA ARG A 113 11.30 7.60 -22.83
C ARG A 113 12.34 7.15 -23.86
N GLU A 114 13.52 6.75 -23.39
CA GLU A 114 14.70 6.49 -24.23
C GLU A 114 14.66 5.10 -24.89
N TYR A 115 14.02 4.13 -24.23
CA TYR A 115 13.97 2.74 -24.69
C TYR A 115 12.59 2.31 -25.20
N GLY A 116 11.64 3.26 -25.37
CA GLY A 116 10.28 2.95 -25.84
C GLY A 116 9.45 2.12 -24.84
N MET A 117 9.90 2.03 -23.60
CA MET A 117 9.29 1.25 -22.51
C MET A 117 8.27 2.08 -21.74
N ARG A 118 7.26 2.61 -22.45
CA ARG A 118 6.20 3.42 -21.83
C ARG A 118 5.04 2.52 -21.46
N PRO A 119 4.54 2.56 -20.21
CA PRO A 119 3.27 1.94 -19.92
C PRO A 119 2.19 2.52 -20.83
N SER A 120 1.28 1.66 -21.31
CA SER A 120 0.15 2.16 -22.09
C SER A 120 -0.78 3.00 -21.20
N ARG A 121 -1.47 3.99 -21.78
CA ARG A 121 -2.52 4.74 -21.04
C ARG A 121 -3.59 3.80 -20.47
N GLU A 122 -3.87 2.72 -21.19
CA GLU A 122 -4.82 1.68 -20.78
C GLU A 122 -4.32 0.94 -19.53
N SER A 123 -3.05 0.56 -19.49
CA SER A 123 -2.43 -0.11 -18.34
C SER A 123 -2.40 0.77 -17.09
N LEU A 124 -2.14 2.07 -17.25
CA LEU A 124 -2.21 3.02 -16.12
C LEU A 124 -3.64 3.23 -15.63
N ALA A 125 -4.61 3.30 -16.54
CA ALA A 125 -6.02 3.36 -16.18
C ALA A 125 -6.44 2.09 -15.42
N GLU A 126 -5.94 0.92 -15.82
CA GLU A 126 -6.17 -0.35 -15.12
C GLU A 126 -5.56 -0.34 -13.71
N VAL A 127 -4.32 0.13 -13.57
CA VAL A 127 -3.67 0.30 -12.26
C VAL A 127 -4.46 1.26 -11.38
N SER A 128 -4.87 2.41 -11.90
CA SER A 128 -5.66 3.39 -11.15
C SER A 128 -6.97 2.79 -10.66
N ARG A 129 -7.70 2.10 -11.54
CA ARG A 129 -8.94 1.40 -11.18
C ARG A 129 -8.69 0.33 -10.11
N TYR A 130 -7.61 -0.43 -10.25
CA TYR A 130 -7.22 -1.44 -9.27
C TYR A 130 -6.97 -0.82 -7.89
N LEU A 131 -6.26 0.31 -7.81
CA LEU A 131 -6.02 1.03 -6.55
C LEU A 131 -7.34 1.45 -5.89
N ASP A 132 -8.25 2.03 -6.67
CA ASP A 132 -9.55 2.49 -6.18
C ASP A 132 -10.41 1.32 -5.69
N GLU A 133 -10.49 0.24 -6.45
CA GLU A 133 -11.22 -0.98 -6.07
C GLU A 133 -10.67 -1.59 -4.77
N ARG A 134 -9.34 -1.57 -4.58
CA ARG A 134 -8.69 -2.12 -3.40
C ARG A 134 -8.89 -1.27 -2.17
N LEU A 135 -8.78 0.04 -2.30
CA LEU A 135 -9.07 0.96 -1.20
C LEU A 135 -10.53 0.81 -0.75
N ALA A 136 -11.47 0.80 -1.69
CA ALA A 136 -12.90 0.62 -1.39
C ALA A 136 -13.20 -0.72 -0.69
N GLY A 137 -12.58 -1.81 -1.15
CA GLY A 137 -12.70 -3.14 -0.53
C GLY A 137 -12.15 -3.20 0.90
N ALA A 138 -11.00 -2.56 1.13
CA ALA A 138 -10.39 -2.45 2.45
C ALA A 138 -11.28 -1.64 3.40
N MET A 139 -11.78 -0.48 2.98
CA MET A 139 -12.67 0.36 3.80
C MET A 139 -13.99 -0.34 4.13
N THR A 140 -14.57 -1.06 3.17
CA THR A 140 -15.78 -1.86 3.39
C THR A 140 -15.55 -2.95 4.44
N SER A 141 -14.39 -3.60 4.41
CA SER A 141 -14.03 -4.64 5.36
C SER A 141 -13.73 -4.04 6.75
N LEU A 142 -12.97 -2.94 6.79
CA LEU A 142 -12.69 -2.18 8.00
C LEU A 142 -13.98 -1.74 8.70
N GLY A 143 -14.95 -1.21 7.95
CA GLY A 143 -16.27 -0.84 8.49
C GLY A 143 -17.05 -1.98 9.12
N ARG A 144 -16.77 -3.22 8.71
CA ARG A 144 -17.34 -4.44 9.29
C ARG A 144 -16.47 -5.01 10.43
N GLY A 145 -15.44 -4.28 10.85
CA GLY A 145 -14.51 -4.70 11.89
C GLY A 145 -13.64 -5.90 11.50
N ARG A 146 -13.33 -6.07 10.22
CA ARG A 146 -12.57 -7.23 9.72
C ARG A 146 -11.54 -6.84 8.65
N LEU A 147 -10.49 -7.64 8.55
CA LEU A 147 -9.54 -7.55 7.45
C LEU A 147 -10.16 -8.11 6.16
N ASP A 148 -9.97 -7.41 5.03
CA ASP A 148 -10.33 -7.91 3.70
C ASP A 148 -9.63 -9.25 3.44
N GLU A 149 -10.39 -10.28 3.07
CA GLU A 149 -9.89 -11.63 2.80
C GLU A 149 -8.83 -11.64 1.69
N ARG A 150 -8.92 -10.72 0.73
CA ARG A 150 -7.96 -10.58 -0.37
C ARG A 150 -6.63 -9.98 0.09
N LEU A 151 -6.59 -9.38 1.27
CA LEU A 151 -5.40 -8.82 1.92
C LEU A 151 -4.78 -9.79 2.92
N ARG A 152 -5.43 -10.93 3.20
CA ARG A 152 -4.88 -11.93 4.13
C ARG A 152 -3.55 -12.48 3.58
N PRO A 153 -2.52 -12.60 4.44
CA PRO A 153 -1.25 -13.16 4.01
C PRO A 153 -1.45 -14.62 3.59
N LYS A 154 -0.99 -14.97 2.38
CA LYS A 154 -1.04 -16.35 1.86
C LYS A 154 -0.14 -17.31 2.65
N ILE A 155 0.85 -16.78 3.38
CA ILE A 155 1.73 -17.51 4.28
C ILE A 155 1.68 -16.78 5.62
N SER A 156 0.97 -17.35 6.60
CA SER A 156 0.76 -16.72 7.91
C SER A 156 1.96 -16.98 8.83
N PHE A 157 2.99 -16.14 8.73
CA PHE A 157 4.13 -16.20 9.67
C PHE A 157 4.05 -15.16 10.79
N LEU A 158 3.38 -14.02 10.54
CA LEU A 158 3.30 -12.89 11.49
C LEU A 158 2.19 -13.04 12.54
N GLY A 159 1.09 -13.74 12.21
CA GLY A 159 -0.04 -13.94 13.12
C GLY A 159 0.31 -14.64 14.45
N PRO A 160 1.16 -15.70 14.45
CA PRO A 160 1.59 -16.36 15.69
C PRO A 160 2.61 -15.54 16.51
N VAL A 161 3.43 -14.71 15.86
CA VAL A 161 4.49 -13.93 16.52
C VAL A 161 3.92 -12.73 17.28
N LEU A 162 2.94 -12.03 16.68
CA LEU A 162 2.25 -10.91 17.33
C LEU A 162 1.41 -11.36 18.54
N ARG A 163 0.82 -12.56 18.49
CA ARG A 163 0.07 -13.14 19.61
C ARG A 163 0.93 -13.62 20.78
N ARG A 164 2.21 -13.96 20.55
CA ARG A 164 3.10 -14.50 21.60
C ARG A 164 3.83 -13.45 22.42
N LEU A 165 4.01 -12.23 21.90
CA LEU A 165 4.89 -11.26 22.52
C LEU A 165 4.24 -10.30 23.52
N GLY A 166 2.90 -10.30 23.65
CA GLY A 166 2.20 -9.66 24.78
C GLY A 166 2.61 -8.21 25.10
N GLY A 167 3.19 -7.49 24.13
CA GLY A 167 3.85 -6.21 24.32
C GLY A 167 3.58 -5.35 23.10
N GLY A 168 2.80 -4.29 23.32
CA GLY A 168 2.22 -3.45 22.28
C GLY A 168 3.23 -2.88 21.27
N HIS A 169 2.70 -2.66 20.07
CA HIS A 169 3.10 -1.81 18.94
C HIS A 169 4.60 -1.62 18.62
N ARG A 170 5.44 -1.24 19.59
CA ARG A 170 6.89 -1.03 19.38
C ARG A 170 7.58 -2.31 18.93
N VAL A 171 7.26 -3.45 19.55
CA VAL A 171 7.91 -4.73 19.21
C VAL A 171 7.48 -5.21 17.82
N ALA A 172 6.23 -4.95 17.44
CA ALA A 172 5.72 -5.27 16.10
C ALA A 172 6.41 -4.44 15.01
N MET A 173 6.55 -3.12 15.22
CA MET A 173 7.30 -2.26 14.30
C MET A 173 8.77 -2.66 14.18
N TYR A 174 9.44 -3.00 15.28
CA TYR A 174 10.83 -3.48 15.21
C TYR A 174 10.97 -4.83 14.50
N ILE A 175 10.00 -5.74 14.63
CA ILE A 175 10.03 -7.03 13.94
C ILE A 175 9.74 -6.85 12.45
N VAL A 176 8.80 -5.97 12.08
CA VAL A 176 8.55 -5.61 10.68
C VAL A 176 9.79 -4.92 10.10
N ALA A 177 10.38 -3.93 10.77
CA ALA A 177 11.62 -3.29 10.33
C ALA A 177 12.79 -4.29 10.17
N ALA A 178 12.92 -5.27 11.07
CA ALA A 178 14.00 -6.26 11.05
C ALA A 178 13.81 -7.37 10.00
N LEU A 179 12.57 -7.76 9.67
CA LEU A 179 12.27 -8.77 8.64
C LEU A 179 12.37 -8.21 7.21
N LEU A 180 12.64 -6.92 7.08
CA LEU A 180 12.63 -6.18 5.83
C LEU A 180 14.03 -5.66 5.42
N ILE A 181 15.06 -6.01 6.20
CA ILE A 181 16.49 -5.98 5.85
C ILE A 181 16.85 -7.33 5.25
#